data_AF-A0A9E2VX21-F1
#
_entry.id   AF-A0A9E2VX21-F1
#
_cell.length_a   1.000
_cell.length_b   1.000
_cell.length_c   1.000
_cell.angle_alpha   90.00
_cell.angle_beta   90.00
_cell.angle_gamma   90.00
#
_symmetry.space_group_name_H-M   'P 1'
#
loop_
_entity.id
_entity.type
_entity.pdbx_description
1 polymer ?
#
loop_
_entity_poly.entity_id
_entity_poly.type
_entity_poly.pdbx_seq_one_letter_code
_entity_poly.pdbx_strand_id
1 'polypeptide(L)'
;PVVSALQANPAQWVDFMMRFELGLDVPDPARARISAWTIALSYMVGGLIPLLPYIVFDDILTALWGSVAVTPVALFLFGYVKSGFTGISPWRGGGQTVLVGGLAAAAAFGIARLIG
;
A
#
# COMPACT_ATOMS: atom_id res chain seq x y z
N PRO A 1 43.00 -17.33 -6.91
CA PRO A 1 42.27 -18.61 -6.73
C PRO A 1 40.75 -18.48 -6.90
N VAL A 2 40.09 -17.58 -6.16
CA VAL A 2 38.62 -17.40 -6.21
C VAL A 2 38.16 -16.83 -7.55
N VAL A 3 38.81 -15.77 -8.04
CA VAL A 3 38.50 -15.16 -9.35
C VAL A 3 38.74 -16.15 -10.50
N SER A 4 39.80 -16.95 -10.39
CA SER A 4 40.16 -17.98 -11.38
C SER A 4 39.10 -19.09 -11.47
N ALA A 5 38.52 -19.48 -10.34
CA ALA A 5 37.44 -20.47 -10.27
C ALA A 5 36.10 -19.93 -10.78
N LEU A 6 35.81 -18.65 -10.55
CA LEU A 6 34.62 -17.98 -11.08
C LEU A 6 34.71 -17.72 -12.58
N GLN A 7 35.89 -17.38 -13.10
CA GLN A 7 36.12 -17.24 -14.54
C GLN A 7 35.95 -18.56 -15.30
N ALA A 8 36.19 -19.70 -14.66
CA ALA A 8 35.93 -21.02 -15.22
C ALA A 8 34.42 -21.35 -15.30
N ASN A 9 33.56 -20.59 -14.61
CA ASN A 9 32.11 -20.86 -14.55
C ASN A 9 31.30 -19.56 -14.73
N PRO A 10 31.08 -19.13 -15.99
CA PRO A 10 30.46 -17.84 -16.32
C PRO A 10 29.11 -17.61 -15.64
N ALA A 11 28.31 -18.66 -15.42
CA ALA A 11 27.03 -18.58 -14.74
C ALA A 11 27.16 -18.13 -13.27
N GLN A 12 28.18 -18.63 -12.54
CA GLN A 12 28.44 -18.21 -11.16
C GLN A 12 29.01 -16.80 -11.08
N TRP A 13 29.82 -16.40 -12.07
CA TRP A 13 30.30 -15.03 -12.17
C TRP A 13 29.16 -14.04 -12.40
N VAL A 14 28.20 -14.35 -13.28
CA VAL A 14 27.02 -13.51 -13.51
C VAL A 14 26.13 -13.41 -12.26
N ASP A 15 25.82 -14.51 -11.58
CA ASP A 15 25.03 -14.47 -10.33
C ASP A 15 25.74 -13.66 -9.23
N PHE A 16 27.07 -13.78 -9.14
CA PHE A 16 27.87 -12.97 -8.24
C PHE A 16 27.78 -11.47 -8.58
N MET A 17 27.97 -11.09 -9.84
CA MET A 17 27.86 -9.67 -10.24
C MET A 17 26.42 -9.16 -10.06
N MET A 18 25.38 -9.95 -10.39
CA MET A 18 23.99 -9.55 -10.16
C MET A 18 23.69 -9.25 -8.69
N ARG A 19 24.19 -10.07 -7.76
CA ARG A 19 23.93 -9.86 -6.33
C ARG A 19 24.80 -8.76 -5.71
N PHE A 20 26.10 -8.72 -6.03
CA PHE A 20 27.06 -7.86 -5.34
C PHE A 20 27.33 -6.52 -6.03
N GLU A 21 27.12 -6.42 -7.35
CA GLU A 21 27.26 -5.16 -8.09
C GLU A 21 25.91 -4.48 -8.29
N LEU A 22 24.89 -5.23 -8.71
CA LEU A 22 23.57 -4.68 -9.04
C LEU A 22 22.56 -4.74 -7.88
N GLY A 23 22.84 -5.54 -6.83
CA GLY A 23 21.92 -5.73 -5.70
C GLY A 23 20.62 -6.44 -6.09
N LEU A 24 20.63 -7.21 -7.18
CA LEU A 24 19.47 -7.90 -7.73
C LEU A 24 19.49 -9.37 -7.32
N ASP A 25 18.40 -9.81 -6.69
CA ASP A 25 18.08 -11.21 -6.52
C ASP A 25 17.19 -11.68 -7.68
N VAL A 26 17.35 -12.95 -8.10
CA VAL A 26 16.49 -13.54 -9.13
C VAL A 26 15.04 -13.56 -8.62
N PRO A 27 14.11 -12.85 -9.29
CA PRO A 27 12.73 -12.77 -8.83
C PRO A 27 12.03 -14.11 -9.00
N ASP A 28 11.31 -14.54 -7.95
CA ASP A 28 10.46 -15.73 -8.01
C ASP A 28 9.20 -15.42 -8.85
N PRO A 29 9.00 -16.08 -10.01
CA PRO A 29 7.85 -15.81 -10.89
C PRO A 29 6.50 -16.10 -10.21
N ALA A 30 6.45 -16.98 -9.21
CA ALA A 30 5.22 -17.23 -8.45
C ALA A 30 4.85 -16.04 -7.54
N ARG A 31 5.84 -15.33 -6.99
CA ARG A 31 5.62 -14.14 -6.13
C ARG A 31 4.95 -13.01 -6.88
N ALA A 32 5.22 -12.84 -8.17
CA ALA A 32 4.59 -11.80 -8.98
C ALA A 32 3.06 -11.96 -9.02
N ARG A 33 2.58 -13.19 -9.24
CA ARG A 33 1.13 -13.49 -9.27
C ARG A 33 0.48 -13.33 -7.90
N ILE A 34 1.15 -13.80 -6.84
CA ILE A 34 0.64 -13.68 -5.47
C ILE A 34 0.55 -12.21 -5.06
N SER A 35 1.56 -11.42 -5.39
CA SER A 35 1.56 -9.97 -5.12
C SER A 35 0.41 -9.27 -5.83
N ALA A 36 0.21 -9.56 -7.12
CA ALA A 36 -0.89 -8.98 -7.90
C ALA A 36 -2.26 -9.26 -7.26
N TRP A 37 -2.55 -10.52 -6.90
CA TRP A 37 -3.81 -10.88 -6.26
C TRP A 37 -3.97 -10.26 -4.87
N THR A 38 -2.90 -10.27 -4.07
CA THR A 38 -2.91 -9.67 -2.73
C THR A 38 -3.24 -8.19 -2.80
N ILE A 39 -2.60 -7.45 -3.71
CA ILE A 39 -2.84 -6.01 -3.88
C ILE A 39 -4.26 -5.78 -4.40
N ALA A 40 -4.69 -6.48 -5.45
CA ALA A 40 -6.00 -6.31 -6.05
C ALA A 40 -7.13 -6.54 -5.03
N LEU A 41 -7.06 -7.64 -4.28
CA LEU A 41 -8.06 -7.95 -3.25
C LEU A 41 -8.02 -6.94 -2.10
N SER A 42 -6.82 -6.53 -1.67
CA SER A 42 -6.67 -5.53 -0.60
C SER A 42 -7.24 -4.17 -1.00
N TYR A 43 -7.03 -3.73 -2.24
CA TYR A 43 -7.59 -2.47 -2.75
C TYR A 43 -9.11 -2.55 -2.89
N MET A 44 -9.64 -3.68 -3.36
CA MET A 44 -11.08 -3.89 -3.46
C MET A 44 -11.74 -3.82 -2.09
N VAL A 45 -11.23 -4.58 -1.11
CA VAL A 45 -11.77 -4.60 0.25
C VAL A 45 -11.58 -3.25 0.95
N GLY A 46 -10.40 -2.64 0.82
CA GLY A 46 -10.11 -1.34 1.43
C GLY A 46 -10.96 -0.21 0.85
N GLY A 47 -11.19 -0.21 -0.47
CA GLY A 47 -12.02 0.77 -1.16
C GLY A 47 -13.51 0.62 -0.87
N LEU A 48 -13.97 -0.58 -0.50
CA LEU A 48 -15.36 -0.79 -0.11
C LEU A 48 -15.71 -0.11 1.22
N ILE A 49 -14.76 -0.01 2.16
CA ILE A 49 -15.00 0.56 3.49
C ILE A 49 -15.67 1.95 3.46
N PRO A 50 -15.12 2.97 2.75
CA PRO A 50 -15.77 4.28 2.65
C PRO A 50 -17.09 4.26 1.87
N LEU A 51 -17.31 3.25 1.03
CA LEU A 51 -18.52 3.10 0.21
C LEU A 51 -19.65 2.39 0.95
N LEU A 52 -19.35 1.59 2.00
CA LEU A 52 -20.35 0.83 2.76
C LEU A 52 -21.54 1.69 3.22
N PRO A 53 -21.36 2.91 3.78
CA PRO A 53 -22.49 3.74 4.19
C PRO A 53 -23.41 4.13 3.04
N TYR A 54 -22.88 4.31 1.82
CA TYR A 54 -23.67 4.62 0.63
C TYR A 54 -24.44 3.42 0.07
N ILE A 55 -24.07 2.20 0.46
CA ILE A 55 -24.81 0.98 0.10
C ILE A 55 -25.93 0.72 1.09
N VAL A 56 -25.75 1.12 2.36
CA VAL A 56 -26.66 0.80 3.46
C VAL A 56 -27.72 1.89 3.69
N PHE A 57 -27.37 3.16 3.51
CA PHE A 57 -28.27 4.29 3.75
C PHE A 57 -28.79 4.87 2.42
N ASP A 58 -30.10 5.07 2.32
CA ASP A 58 -30.74 5.70 1.16
C ASP A 58 -30.49 7.21 1.09
N ASP A 59 -30.35 7.86 2.25
CA ASP A 59 -30.08 9.29 2.34
C ASP A 59 -28.58 9.59 2.16
N ILE A 60 -28.26 10.41 1.16
CA ILE A 60 -26.89 10.74 0.77
C ILE A 60 -26.13 11.47 1.88
N LEU A 61 -26.79 12.39 2.60
CA LEU A 61 -26.12 13.15 3.66
C LEU A 61 -25.81 12.27 4.87
N THR A 62 -26.73 11.38 5.23
CA THR A 62 -26.53 10.38 6.28
C THR A 62 -25.41 9.41 5.91
N ALA A 63 -25.38 8.92 4.66
CA ALA A 63 -24.30 8.09 4.15
C ALA A 63 -22.94 8.81 4.17
N LEU A 64 -22.90 10.08 3.77
CA LEU A 64 -21.69 10.90 3.81
C LEU A 64 -21.13 11.01 5.24
N TRP A 65 -21.97 11.34 6.22
CA TRP A 65 -21.52 11.41 7.62
C TRP A 65 -21.05 10.06 8.16
N GLY A 66 -21.74 8.97 7.79
CA GLY A 66 -21.29 7.61 8.12
C GLY A 66 -19.93 7.29 7.50
N SER A 67 -19.69 7.69 6.25
CA SER A 67 -18.42 7.49 5.55
C SER A 67 -17.28 8.29 6.17
N VAL A 68 -17.55 9.55 6.54
CA VAL A 68 -16.60 10.41 7.25
C VAL A 68 -16.27 9.88 8.64
N ALA A 69 -17.15 9.15 9.31
CA ALA A 69 -16.86 8.50 10.59
C ALA A 69 -16.03 7.22 10.43
N VAL A 70 -16.40 6.35 9.50
CA VAL A 70 -15.77 5.03 9.32
C VAL A 70 -14.39 5.13 8.66
N THR A 71 -14.21 6.02 7.69
CA THR A 71 -12.98 6.09 6.88
C THR A 71 -11.75 6.47 7.71
N PRO A 72 -11.77 7.51 8.58
CA PRO A 72 -10.63 7.82 9.44
C PRO A 72 -10.28 6.69 10.39
N VAL A 73 -11.27 5.97 10.93
CA VAL A 73 -11.03 4.80 11.79
C VAL A 73 -10.31 3.71 11.00
N ALA A 74 -10.76 3.42 9.79
CA ALA A 74 -10.11 2.43 8.92
C ALA A 74 -8.68 2.85 8.54
N LEU A 75 -8.48 4.11 8.12
CA LEU A 75 -7.15 4.65 7.81
C LEU A 75 -6.21 4.60 9.01
N PHE A 76 -6.71 4.92 10.21
CA PHE A 76 -5.93 4.83 11.43
C PHE A 76 -5.50 3.39 11.71
N LEU A 77 -6.42 2.42 11.61
CA LEU A 77 -6.12 1.01 11.81
C LEU A 77 -5.10 0.48 10.79
N PHE A 78 -5.27 0.80 9.51
CA PHE A 78 -4.30 0.43 8.48
C PHE A 78 -2.92 1.03 8.74
N GLY A 79 -2.87 2.32 9.09
CA GLY A 79 -1.62 2.99 9.42
C GLY A 79 -0.95 2.43 10.68
N TYR A 80 -1.75 2.09 11.70
CA TYR A 80 -1.29 1.51 12.95
C TYR A 80 -0.63 0.15 12.71
N VAL A 81 -1.34 -0.74 12.00
CA VAL A 81 -0.86 -2.10 11.67
C VAL A 81 0.38 -2.02 10.78
N LYS A 82 0.34 -1.19 9.72
CA LYS A 82 1.48 -0.96 8.82
C LYS A 82 2.73 -0.54 9.60
N SER A 83 2.61 0.45 10.48
CA SER A 83 3.77 0.98 11.20
C SER A 83 4.33 0.00 12.24
N GLY A 84 3.48 -0.84 12.83
CA GLY A 84 3.92 -1.94 13.69
C GLY A 84 4.86 -2.90 12.96
N PHE A 85 4.58 -3.23 11.70
CA PHE A 85 5.46 -4.10 10.90
C PHE A 85 6.74 -3.43 10.41
N THR A 86 6.76 -2.11 10.26
CA THR A 86 7.93 -1.36 9.75
C THR A 86 8.82 -0.77 10.85
N GLY A 87 8.56 -1.09 12.13
CA GLY A 87 9.34 -0.58 13.27
C GLY A 87 9.13 0.91 13.59
N ILE A 88 8.08 1.54 13.02
CA ILE A 88 7.70 2.92 13.33
C ILE A 88 6.65 2.88 14.46
N SER A 89 6.61 3.89 15.33
CA SER A 89 5.56 4.00 16.35
C SER A 89 4.15 3.84 15.74
N PRO A 90 3.36 2.82 16.13
CA PRO A 90 2.05 2.54 15.53
C PRO A 90 1.08 3.72 15.59
N TRP A 91 1.06 4.44 16.71
CA TRP A 91 0.24 5.64 16.89
C TRP A 91 0.58 6.76 15.91
N ARG A 92 1.88 6.96 15.64
CA ARG A 92 2.33 7.93 14.63
C ARG A 92 1.94 7.48 13.22
N GLY A 93 2.07 6.19 12.94
CA GLY A 93 1.65 5.59 11.66
C GLY A 93 0.17 5.77 11.35
N GLY A 94 -0.67 5.44 12.32
CA GLY A 94 -2.12 5.65 12.23
C GLY A 94 -2.46 7.12 12.00
N GLY A 95 -1.90 8.02 12.82
CA GLY A 95 -2.12 9.46 12.68
C GLY A 95 -1.67 10.01 11.33
N GLN A 96 -0.48 9.62 10.84
CA GLN A 96 0.01 10.02 9.53
C GLN A 96 -0.91 9.57 8.39
N THR A 97 -1.42 8.34 8.48
CA THR A 97 -2.28 7.77 7.43
C THR A 97 -3.63 8.49 7.38
N VAL A 98 -4.21 8.81 8.54
CA VAL A 98 -5.42 9.65 8.61
C VAL A 98 -5.19 11.04 8.05
N LEU A 99 -4.07 11.69 8.40
CA LEU A 99 -3.75 13.03 7.91
C LEU A 99 -3.59 13.06 6.39
N VAL A 100 -2.84 12.11 5.82
CA VAL A 100 -2.65 12.03 4.36
C VAL A 100 -3.98 11.78 3.65
N GLY A 101 -4.79 10.83 4.16
CA GLY A 101 -6.10 10.56 3.59
C GLY A 101 -7.07 11.75 3.69
N GLY A 102 -7.07 12.44 4.83
CA GLY A 102 -7.88 13.64 5.05
C GLY A 102 -7.48 14.79 4.12
N LEU A 103 -6.17 15.02 3.93
CA LEU A 103 -5.68 16.03 2.99
C LEU A 103 -6.05 15.68 1.54
N ALA A 104 -5.93 14.41 1.15
CA ALA A 104 -6.33 13.95 -0.17
C ALA A 104 -7.84 14.14 -0.40
N ALA A 105 -8.68 13.81 0.58
CA ALA A 105 -10.12 14.01 0.51
C ALA A 105 -10.49 15.49 0.41
N ALA A 106 -9.85 16.35 1.21
CA ALA A 106 -10.05 17.80 1.16
C ALA A 106 -9.65 18.39 -0.21
N ALA A 107 -8.53 17.93 -0.78
CA ALA A 107 -8.10 18.32 -2.12
C ALA A 107 -9.10 17.87 -3.20
N ALA A 108 -9.56 16.61 -3.16
CA ALA A 108 -10.55 16.09 -4.10
C ALA A 108 -11.88 16.87 -4.02
N PHE A 109 -12.38 17.15 -2.81
CA PHE A 109 -13.57 17.97 -2.61
C PHE A 109 -13.37 19.40 -3.14
N GLY A 110 -12.23 20.02 -2.85
CA GLY A 110 -11.90 21.36 -3.34
C GLY A 110 -11.90 21.44 -4.86
N ILE A 111 -11.30 20.46 -5.54
CA ILE A 111 -11.31 20.38 -7.00
C ILE A 111 -12.74 20.19 -7.53
N ALA A 112 -13.50 19.25 -6.96
CA ALA A 112 -14.87 19.00 -7.36
C ALA A 112 -15.75 20.25 -7.22
N ARG A 113 -15.54 21.04 -6.16
CA ARG A 113 -16.27 22.30 -5.90
C ARG A 113 -15.87 23.46 -6.81
N LEU A 114 -14.66 23.43 -7.38
CA LEU A 114 -14.19 24.45 -8.33
C LEU A 114 -14.66 24.18 -9.75
N ILE A 115 -14.79 22.90 -10.12
CA ILE A 115 -15.19 22.49 -11.47
C ILE A 115 -16.73 22.37 -11.58
N GLY A 116 -17.40 21.93 -10.51
CA GLY A 116 -18.86 21.81 -10.43
C GLY A 116 -19.52 23.02 -9.78
#